data_AF-A0A1F5DJZ0-F1
#
_entry.id   AF-A0A1F5DJZ0-F1
#
_cell.length_a   1.000
_cell.length_b   1.000
_cell.length_c   1.000
_cell.angle_alpha   90.00
_cell.angle_beta   90.00
_cell.angle_gamma   90.00
#
_symmetry.space_group_name_H-M   'P 1'
#
loop_
_entity.id
_entity.type
_entity.pdbx_description
1 polymer ?
#
loop_
_entity_poly.entity_id
_entity_poly.type
_entity_poly.pdbx_seq_one_letter_code
_entity_poly.pdbx_strand_id
1 'polypeptide(L)'
;MKLPELTRRNQVLLVIALFVVLIPSVYAYDYTQNNPRFCTTCHLMNPAYETWEVSAMHDLTCHSCHETDMVESLGHVVEVLTKNPDEVTKETNIDNSLCETCHASNDSQWLQVAGTAGHEVHIFDGVDLADCIDCHGQRLHVFEPPEDTCIQCHDVETTQVEVLMGTHCVSCHDFTATDHELIPIDQTCLQCHEEQDSMGASFPADAHTDTACKNCHNPHEEDPFPDCASCHTEVSGLHTVDSHTDCTSCHIPHSEETLRENCVSCHVDKVDHYVPVTCSACHGFS
;
A
#
# COMPACT_ATOMS: atom_id res chain seq x y z
N MET A 1 16.54 53.89 41.55
CA MET A 1 15.13 54.36 41.47
C MET A 1 14.30 53.35 42.26
N LYS A 2 13.81 53.70 43.46
CA LYS A 2 12.96 52.79 44.24
C LYS A 2 11.60 52.71 43.55
N LEU A 3 11.18 51.52 43.14
CA LEU A 3 9.82 51.31 42.66
C LEU A 3 8.84 51.81 43.74
N PRO A 4 7.83 52.62 43.39
CA PRO A 4 6.87 53.12 44.37
C PRO A 4 6.13 51.94 45.03
N GLU A 5 5.95 52.00 46.35
CA GLU A 5 5.16 51.00 47.06
C GLU A 5 3.72 51.00 46.53
N LEU A 6 3.36 49.94 45.82
CA LEU A 6 2.03 49.77 45.26
C LEU A 6 1.03 49.57 46.40
N THR A 7 0.09 50.50 46.56
CA THR A 7 -1.03 50.32 47.48
C THR A 7 -1.85 49.08 47.10
N ARG A 8 -2.50 48.42 48.07
CA ARG A 8 -3.35 47.25 47.82
C ARG A 8 -4.40 47.49 46.72
N ARG A 9 -4.92 48.73 46.61
CA ARG A 9 -5.84 49.14 45.54
C ARG A 9 -5.17 49.14 44.16
N ASN A 10 -3.94 49.68 44.06
CA ASN A 10 -3.19 49.69 42.80
C ASN A 10 -2.78 48.27 42.38
N GLN A 11 -2.46 47.40 43.34
CA GLN A 11 -2.21 45.97 43.08
C GLN A 11 -3.44 45.29 42.50
N VAL A 12 -4.62 45.50 43.09
CA VAL A 12 -5.89 44.94 42.58
C VAL A 12 -6.23 45.46 41.19
N LEU A 13 -6.06 46.77 40.94
CA LEU A 13 -6.31 47.35 39.62
C LEU A 13 -5.36 46.82 38.55
N LEU A 14 -4.07 46.64 38.88
CA LEU A 14 -3.10 46.04 37.97
C LEU A 14 -3.45 44.59 37.65
N VAL A 15 -3.88 43.81 38.64
CA VAL A 15 -4.32 42.42 38.43
C VAL A 15 -5.56 42.37 37.54
N ILE A 16 -6.55 43.24 37.77
CA ILE A 16 -7.73 43.32 36.91
C ILE A 16 -7.35 43.72 35.48
N ALA A 17 -6.51 44.76 35.32
CA ALA A 17 -6.04 45.19 34.01
C ALA A 17 -5.26 44.09 33.28
N LEU A 18 -4.44 43.33 34.00
CA LEU A 18 -3.74 42.17 33.47
C LEU A 18 -4.74 41.12 32.97
N PHE A 19 -5.76 40.76 33.75
CA PHE A 19 -6.78 39.80 33.31
C PHE A 19 -7.59 40.31 32.11
N VAL A 20 -7.92 41.61 32.06
CA VAL A 20 -8.66 42.23 30.95
C VAL A 20 -7.88 42.16 29.63
N VAL A 21 -6.55 42.20 29.67
CA VAL A 21 -5.72 42.07 28.46
C VAL A 21 -5.41 40.60 28.17
N LEU A 22 -5.04 39.83 29.19
CA LEU A 22 -4.55 38.47 29.04
C LEU A 22 -5.64 37.52 28.56
N ILE A 23 -6.86 37.60 29.12
CA ILE A 23 -7.95 36.70 28.75
C ILE A 23 -8.31 36.83 27.25
N PRO A 24 -8.62 38.02 26.70
CA PRO A 24 -8.91 38.16 25.27
C PRO A 24 -7.73 37.77 24.38
N SER A 25 -6.50 38.07 24.81
CA SER A 25 -5.29 37.72 24.05
C SER A 25 -5.14 36.20 23.91
N VAL A 26 -5.40 35.45 24.98
CA VAL A 26 -5.37 33.97 24.96
C VAL A 26 -6.47 33.43 24.04
N TYR A 27 -7.69 33.94 24.14
CA TYR A 27 -8.79 33.51 23.26
C TYR A 27 -8.52 33.83 21.78
N ALA A 28 -7.96 35.01 21.49
CA ALA A 28 -7.60 35.38 20.13
C ALA A 28 -6.48 34.50 19.58
N TYR A 29 -5.45 34.22 20.38
CA TYR A 29 -4.38 33.31 20.01
C TYR A 29 -4.92 31.91 19.73
N ASP A 30 -5.73 31.36 20.65
CA ASP A 30 -6.30 30.02 20.51
C ASP A 30 -7.21 29.91 19.27
N TYR A 31 -8.07 30.90 19.04
CA TYR A 31 -8.91 30.93 17.85
C TYR A 31 -8.09 31.01 16.56
N THR A 32 -7.04 31.82 16.52
CA THR A 32 -6.25 32.02 15.28
C THR A 32 -5.25 30.91 15.00
N GLN A 33 -4.77 30.22 16.05
CA GLN A 33 -3.68 29.25 15.93
C GLN A 33 -4.15 27.80 16.11
N ASN A 34 -5.19 27.54 16.90
CA ASN A 34 -5.60 26.18 17.26
C ASN A 34 -7.02 25.85 16.81
N ASN A 35 -7.76 26.78 16.20
CA ASN A 35 -9.13 26.55 15.77
C ASN A 35 -9.25 26.55 14.23
N PRO A 36 -9.52 25.40 13.60
CA PRO A 36 -9.68 25.29 12.14
C PRO A 36 -10.73 26.24 11.54
N ARG A 37 -11.74 26.67 12.32
CA ARG A 37 -12.75 27.67 11.87
C ARG A 37 -12.19 29.06 11.63
N PHE A 38 -10.99 29.37 12.11
CA PHE A 38 -10.34 30.62 11.72
C PHE A 38 -9.99 30.60 10.23
N CYS A 39 -9.54 29.47 9.71
CA CYS A 39 -9.13 29.36 8.31
C CYS A 39 -10.31 29.57 7.34
N THR A 40 -11.53 29.18 7.74
CA THR A 40 -12.77 29.41 6.96
C THR A 40 -13.25 30.87 6.97
N THR A 41 -12.60 31.75 7.74
CA THR A 41 -12.87 33.19 7.64
C THR A 41 -12.34 33.79 6.34
N CYS A 42 -11.40 33.07 5.70
CA CYS A 42 -10.90 33.34 4.36
C CYS A 42 -11.59 32.41 3.35
N HIS A 43 -11.94 32.91 2.17
CA HIS A 43 -12.65 32.14 1.14
C HIS A 43 -11.81 31.03 0.49
N LEU A 44 -10.48 31.13 0.55
CA LEU A 44 -9.55 30.17 -0.06
C LEU A 44 -9.54 28.80 0.62
N MET A 45 -9.94 28.72 1.89
CA MET A 45 -9.78 27.49 2.68
C MET A 45 -11.06 26.68 2.86
N ASN A 46 -12.20 27.18 2.39
CA ASN A 46 -13.48 26.46 2.56
C ASN A 46 -13.45 25.04 1.95
N PRO A 47 -12.95 24.82 0.72
CA PRO A 47 -12.91 23.47 0.15
C PRO A 47 -12.03 22.51 0.98
N ALA A 48 -10.88 22.99 1.44
CA ALA A 48 -9.97 22.20 2.28
C ALA A 48 -10.57 21.90 3.66
N TYR A 49 -11.30 22.85 4.25
CA TYR A 49 -12.00 22.65 5.51
C TYR A 49 -13.11 21.61 5.38
N GLU A 50 -13.91 21.66 4.31
CA GLU A 50 -15.00 20.73 4.07
C GLU A 50 -14.52 19.28 3.94
N THR A 51 -13.39 19.05 3.26
CA THR A 51 -12.80 17.70 3.13
C THR A 51 -12.12 17.25 4.42
N TRP A 52 -11.40 18.16 5.10
CA TRP A 52 -10.81 17.88 6.41
C TRP A 52 -11.86 17.52 7.47
N GLU A 53 -13.00 18.24 7.53
CA GLU A 53 -14.05 18.06 8.54
C GLU A 53 -14.67 16.66 8.51
N VAL A 54 -14.67 16.00 7.35
CA VAL A 54 -15.18 14.63 7.17
C VAL A 54 -14.06 13.57 7.15
N SER A 55 -12.79 13.98 7.23
CA SER A 55 -11.64 13.08 7.17
C SER A 55 -11.38 12.36 8.50
N ALA A 56 -10.55 11.33 8.46
CA ALA A 56 -10.06 10.66 9.66
C ALA A 56 -9.21 11.57 10.57
N MET A 57 -8.68 12.67 10.04
CA MET A 57 -7.78 13.60 10.73
C MET A 57 -8.49 14.88 11.23
N HIS A 58 -9.83 14.92 11.24
CA HIS A 58 -10.62 16.09 11.63
C HIS A 58 -10.47 16.52 13.11
N ASP A 59 -9.84 15.70 13.94
CA ASP A 59 -9.49 16.05 15.33
C ASP A 59 -8.19 16.85 15.43
N LEU A 60 -7.40 16.94 14.34
CA LEU A 60 -6.15 17.68 14.28
C LEU A 60 -6.38 19.11 13.77
N THR A 61 -5.57 20.05 14.25
CA THR A 61 -5.62 21.44 13.75
C THR A 61 -4.91 21.55 12.40
N CYS A 62 -5.25 22.54 11.57
CA CYS A 62 -4.57 22.76 10.29
C CYS A 62 -3.05 22.95 10.48
N HIS A 63 -2.64 23.63 11.55
CA HIS A 63 -1.23 23.85 11.88
C HIS A 63 -0.50 22.61 12.41
N SER A 64 -1.22 21.51 12.69
CA SER A 64 -0.58 20.23 12.99
C SER A 64 0.18 19.67 11.79
N CYS A 65 -0.18 20.10 10.58
CA CYS A 65 0.53 19.75 9.34
C CYS A 65 1.13 20.99 8.66
N HIS A 66 0.41 22.12 8.65
CA HIS A 66 0.88 23.38 8.08
C HIS A 66 1.55 24.25 9.13
N GLU A 67 2.77 23.90 9.53
CA GLU A 67 3.55 24.75 10.42
C GLU A 67 3.90 26.06 9.70
N THR A 68 3.44 27.19 10.22
CA THR A 68 3.83 28.52 9.75
C THR A 68 4.30 29.34 10.94
N ASP A 69 5.39 30.09 10.78
CA ASP A 69 5.81 31.00 11.82
C ASP A 69 4.91 32.26 11.82
N MET A 70 4.79 32.91 12.98
CA MET A 70 3.89 34.05 13.18
C MET A 70 4.11 35.20 12.18
N VAL A 71 5.35 35.41 11.71
CA VAL A 71 5.67 36.46 10.74
C VAL A 71 5.14 36.09 9.35
N GLU A 72 5.28 34.82 8.95
CA GLU A 72 4.72 34.32 7.70
C GLU A 72 3.19 34.34 7.72
N SER A 73 2.55 33.90 8.82
CA SER A 73 1.08 33.97 8.96
C SER A 73 0.58 35.41 8.84
N LEU A 74 1.28 36.39 9.44
CA LEU A 74 0.92 37.80 9.31
C LEU A 74 1.10 38.31 7.88
N GLY A 75 2.15 37.85 7.19
CA GLY A 75 2.38 38.11 5.77
C GLY A 75 1.20 37.65 4.91
N HIS A 76 0.68 36.44 5.14
CA HIS A 76 -0.48 35.90 4.44
C HIS A 76 -1.75 36.71 4.71
N VAL A 77 -1.99 37.14 5.95
CA VAL A 77 -3.13 38.02 6.27
C VAL A 77 -3.03 39.34 5.51
N VAL A 78 -1.85 39.96 5.46
CA VAL A 78 -1.64 41.20 4.69
C VAL A 78 -1.87 40.95 3.20
N GLU A 79 -1.40 39.83 2.66
CA GLU A 79 -1.60 39.47 1.27
C GLU A 79 -3.07 39.26 0.93
N VAL A 80 -3.82 38.50 1.72
CA VAL A 80 -5.27 38.29 1.52
C VAL A 80 -6.01 39.62 1.58
N LEU A 81 -5.70 40.50 2.55
CA LEU A 81 -6.37 41.80 2.68
C LEU A 81 -6.03 42.80 1.56
N THR A 82 -4.86 42.69 0.94
CA THR A 82 -4.38 43.68 -0.05
C THR A 82 -4.54 43.21 -1.49
N LYS A 83 -4.38 41.91 -1.74
CA LYS A 83 -4.42 41.31 -3.09
C LYS A 83 -5.67 40.45 -3.32
N ASN A 84 -6.24 39.88 -2.27
CA ASN A 84 -7.41 38.99 -2.31
C ASN A 84 -7.31 37.92 -3.42
N PRO A 85 -6.32 37.01 -3.34
CA PRO A 85 -6.14 35.97 -4.36
C PRO A 85 -7.29 34.96 -4.32
N ASP A 86 -7.60 34.38 -5.47
CA ASP A 86 -8.67 33.37 -5.62
C ASP A 86 -8.15 31.93 -5.65
N GLU A 87 -6.83 31.74 -5.65
CA GLU A 87 -6.17 30.44 -5.68
C GLU A 87 -4.93 30.41 -4.77
N VAL A 88 -4.56 29.23 -4.29
CA VAL A 88 -3.33 28.98 -3.53
C VAL A 88 -2.25 28.55 -4.53
N THR A 89 -1.21 29.36 -4.70
CA THR A 89 -0.14 29.11 -5.70
C THR A 89 1.16 28.58 -5.10
N LYS A 90 1.28 28.55 -3.77
CA LYS A 90 2.47 28.06 -3.08
C LYS A 90 2.17 26.66 -2.58
N GLU A 91 2.85 25.68 -3.17
CA GLU A 91 2.89 24.33 -2.62
C GLU A 91 3.71 24.35 -1.32
N THR A 92 3.14 23.73 -0.29
CA THR A 92 3.83 23.46 0.96
C THR A 92 4.13 21.97 0.99
N ASN A 93 5.41 21.61 1.08
CA ASN A 93 5.81 20.24 1.33
C ASN A 93 5.51 19.89 2.80
N ILE A 94 4.83 18.77 3.03
CA ILE A 94 4.54 18.24 4.36
C ILE A 94 5.52 17.09 4.59
N ASP A 95 6.43 17.28 5.55
CA ASP A 95 7.46 16.31 5.87
C ASP A 95 6.87 15.08 6.59
N ASN A 96 7.35 13.87 6.23
CA ASN A 96 6.90 12.61 6.80
C ASN A 96 6.99 12.56 8.33
N SER A 97 7.97 13.25 8.93
CA SER A 97 8.18 13.27 10.38
C SER A 97 6.95 13.75 11.17
N LEU A 98 6.10 14.59 10.56
CA LEU A 98 4.84 15.04 11.17
C LEU A 98 3.86 13.88 11.32
N CYS A 99 3.75 13.03 10.30
CA CYS A 99 2.91 11.83 10.32
C CYS A 99 3.50 10.76 11.25
N GLU A 100 4.83 10.57 11.18
CA GLU A 100 5.58 9.58 11.96
C GLU A 100 5.49 9.83 13.48
N THR A 101 5.32 11.09 13.90
CA THR A 101 5.13 11.47 15.31
C THR A 101 3.96 10.72 15.98
N CYS A 102 2.98 10.27 15.20
CA CYS A 102 1.90 9.40 15.67
C CYS A 102 2.02 8.00 15.06
N HIS A 103 2.16 7.90 13.74
CA HIS A 103 2.03 6.65 12.98
C HIS A 103 3.32 5.78 12.93
N ALA A 104 4.44 6.29 13.42
CA ALA A 104 5.69 5.55 13.60
C ALA A 104 6.28 5.75 15.01
N SER A 105 5.46 6.19 15.96
CA SER A 105 5.87 6.58 17.31
C SER A 105 6.06 5.40 18.28
N ASN A 106 5.63 4.20 17.89
CA ASN A 106 5.46 3.04 18.76
C ASN A 106 4.46 3.25 19.92
N ASP A 107 3.63 4.29 19.85
CA ASP A 107 2.56 4.50 20.81
C ASP A 107 1.29 3.75 20.37
N SER A 108 0.87 2.79 21.20
CA SER A 108 -0.34 1.98 20.96
C SER A 108 -1.64 2.79 20.87
N GLN A 109 -1.65 4.06 21.28
CA GLN A 109 -2.82 4.92 21.09
C GLN A 109 -3.09 5.26 19.62
N TRP A 110 -2.06 5.17 18.76
CA TRP A 110 -2.14 5.50 17.35
C TRP A 110 -1.95 4.25 16.48
N LEU A 111 -2.55 4.26 15.30
CA LEU A 111 -2.31 3.24 14.28
C LEU A 111 -0.84 3.32 13.84
N GLN A 112 -0.07 2.26 14.09
CA GLN A 112 1.32 2.18 13.67
C GLN A 112 1.40 1.60 12.25
N VAL A 113 2.05 2.33 11.34
CA VAL A 113 2.16 1.94 9.92
C VAL A 113 3.58 1.56 9.51
N ALA A 114 4.59 1.98 10.28
CA ALA A 114 6.00 1.76 9.92
C ALA A 114 6.39 0.29 9.77
N GLY A 115 5.72 -0.62 10.49
CA GLY A 115 5.94 -2.06 10.39
C GLY A 115 4.98 -2.78 9.44
N THR A 116 4.30 -2.05 8.55
CA THR A 116 3.45 -2.67 7.54
C THR A 116 4.21 -2.88 6.24
N ALA A 117 3.95 -3.99 5.56
CA ALA A 117 4.74 -4.47 4.44
C ALA A 117 4.87 -3.44 3.30
N GLY A 118 3.79 -2.71 3.03
CA GLY A 118 3.77 -1.67 2.00
C GLY A 118 4.59 -0.45 2.36
N HIS A 119 4.40 0.08 3.58
CA HIS A 119 5.11 1.26 4.05
C HIS A 119 6.60 0.99 4.27
N GLU A 120 6.97 -0.20 4.75
CA GLU A 120 8.37 -0.60 4.92
C GLU A 120 9.11 -0.47 3.59
N VAL A 121 8.57 -1.03 2.51
CA VAL A 121 9.19 -0.97 1.16
C VAL A 121 9.21 0.44 0.56
N HIS A 122 8.15 1.24 0.75
CA HIS A 122 8.00 2.51 0.03
C HIS A 122 8.50 3.74 0.81
N ILE A 123 8.55 3.68 2.14
CA ILE A 123 8.80 4.83 3.02
C ILE A 123 10.03 4.63 3.92
N PHE A 124 10.31 3.39 4.38
CA PHE A 124 11.34 3.17 5.41
C PHE A 124 12.61 2.46 4.92
N ASP A 125 12.51 1.53 3.97
CA ASP A 125 13.61 0.65 3.53
C ASP A 125 13.95 0.75 2.04
N GLY A 126 13.18 1.53 1.27
CA GLY A 126 13.33 1.69 -0.18
C GLY A 126 14.55 2.53 -0.63
N VAL A 127 14.90 2.39 -1.90
CA VAL A 127 16.03 3.12 -2.54
C VAL A 127 15.59 4.52 -3.02
N ASP A 128 14.32 4.65 -3.40
CA ASP A 128 13.64 5.90 -3.74
C ASP A 128 12.38 5.99 -2.84
N LEU A 129 12.51 6.70 -1.73
CA LEU A 129 11.46 6.81 -0.72
C LEU A 129 10.42 7.84 -1.15
N ALA A 130 9.14 7.46 -1.10
CA ALA A 130 8.03 8.38 -1.30
C ALA A 130 7.74 9.19 -0.02
N ASP A 131 7.10 10.34 -0.19
CA ASP A 131 6.50 11.07 0.93
C ASP A 131 5.10 10.49 1.23
N CYS A 132 4.66 10.55 2.49
CA CYS A 132 3.33 10.07 2.89
C CYS A 132 2.23 10.73 2.05
N ILE A 133 2.41 12.00 1.72
CA ILE A 133 1.47 12.80 0.93
C ILE A 133 1.48 12.45 -0.56
N ASP A 134 2.51 11.77 -1.08
CA ASP A 134 2.50 11.30 -2.46
C ASP A 134 1.40 10.27 -2.69
N CYS A 135 1.01 9.55 -1.63
CA CYS A 135 -0.12 8.64 -1.65
C CYS A 135 -1.37 9.21 -0.95
N HIS A 136 -1.24 9.64 0.30
CA HIS A 136 -2.38 10.08 1.11
C HIS A 136 -2.85 11.51 0.78
N GLY A 137 -2.02 12.31 0.11
CA GLY A 137 -2.28 13.73 -0.19
C GLY A 137 -2.96 13.99 -1.53
N GLN A 138 -3.15 12.96 -2.36
CA GLN A 138 -3.70 13.07 -3.73
C GLN A 138 -5.11 13.66 -3.78
N ARG A 139 -5.91 13.44 -2.73
CA ARG A 139 -7.21 14.07 -2.53
C ARG A 139 -7.11 15.04 -1.36
N LEU A 140 -7.14 16.34 -1.68
CA LEU A 140 -6.97 17.45 -0.74
C LEU A 140 -7.64 17.19 0.61
N HIS A 141 -6.82 16.93 1.63
CA HIS A 141 -7.23 16.75 3.04
C HIS A 141 -8.23 15.61 3.32
N VAL A 142 -8.37 14.62 2.44
CA VAL A 142 -9.14 13.37 2.71
C VAL A 142 -8.25 12.29 3.36
N PHE A 143 -6.91 12.36 3.15
CA PHE A 143 -5.88 11.50 3.77
C PHE A 143 -6.09 9.99 3.63
N GLU A 144 -6.86 9.59 2.62
CA GLU A 144 -7.07 8.22 2.16
C GLU A 144 -6.46 8.11 0.76
N PRO A 145 -5.50 7.20 0.53
CA PRO A 145 -4.84 7.08 -0.76
C PRO A 145 -5.83 6.47 -1.75
N PRO A 146 -6.09 7.13 -2.89
CA PRO A 146 -6.98 6.55 -3.88
C PRO A 146 -6.29 5.39 -4.60
N GLU A 147 -7.09 4.41 -5.02
CA GLU A 147 -6.63 3.17 -5.69
C GLU A 147 -5.72 3.44 -6.90
N ASP A 148 -6.02 4.49 -7.67
CA ASP A 148 -5.26 4.91 -8.85
C ASP A 148 -3.93 5.64 -8.53
N THR A 149 -3.54 5.76 -7.27
CA THR A 149 -2.24 6.34 -6.90
C THR A 149 -1.08 5.46 -7.37
N CYS A 150 -1.23 4.14 -7.29
CA CYS A 150 -0.13 3.20 -7.54
C CYS A 150 0.45 3.35 -8.96
N ILE A 151 -0.43 3.59 -9.94
CA ILE A 151 -0.07 3.72 -11.37
C ILE A 151 0.64 5.04 -11.71
N GLN A 152 0.73 5.99 -10.76
CA GLN A 152 1.52 7.21 -10.96
C GLN A 152 3.02 6.93 -10.99
N CYS A 153 3.45 5.86 -10.30
CA CYS A 153 4.85 5.45 -10.19
C CYS A 153 5.12 4.06 -10.78
N HIS A 154 4.16 3.13 -10.65
CA HIS A 154 4.31 1.75 -11.14
C HIS A 154 3.67 1.59 -12.52
N ASP A 155 4.49 1.41 -13.55
CA ASP A 155 4.05 1.09 -14.91
C ASP A 155 3.83 -0.44 -15.03
N VAL A 156 2.69 -0.91 -14.56
CA VAL A 156 2.30 -2.32 -14.62
C VAL A 156 1.29 -2.50 -15.75
N GLU A 157 1.52 -3.48 -16.64
CA GLU A 157 0.54 -3.90 -17.64
C GLU A 157 -0.70 -4.48 -16.91
N THR A 158 -1.76 -3.69 -16.72
CA THR A 158 -2.95 -4.11 -15.94
C THR A 158 -3.92 -5.02 -16.71
N THR A 159 -3.44 -5.67 -17.76
CA THR A 159 -4.29 -6.17 -18.86
C THR A 159 -5.11 -7.42 -18.52
N GLN A 160 -4.80 -8.16 -17.45
CA GLN A 160 -5.60 -9.34 -17.05
C GLN A 160 -6.23 -9.25 -15.66
N VAL A 161 -5.53 -8.81 -14.61
CA VAL A 161 -6.12 -8.77 -13.26
C VAL A 161 -7.19 -7.69 -13.15
N GLU A 162 -6.91 -6.48 -13.62
CA GLU A 162 -7.86 -5.38 -13.55
C GLU A 162 -8.99 -5.55 -14.58
N VAL A 163 -8.65 -5.97 -15.81
CA VAL A 163 -9.62 -6.09 -16.92
C VAL A 163 -10.48 -7.36 -16.82
N LEU A 164 -9.93 -8.48 -16.35
CA LEU A 164 -10.61 -9.79 -16.34
C LEU A 164 -11.23 -10.12 -14.97
N MET A 165 -10.58 -9.72 -13.87
CA MET A 165 -11.03 -10.04 -12.50
C MET A 165 -11.63 -8.85 -11.76
N GLY A 166 -11.38 -7.61 -12.21
CA GLY A 166 -11.89 -6.40 -11.56
C GLY A 166 -11.36 -6.20 -10.14
N THR A 167 -10.17 -6.72 -9.86
CA THR A 167 -9.53 -6.68 -8.54
C THR A 167 -8.46 -5.60 -8.49
N HIS A 168 -8.39 -4.87 -7.37
CA HIS A 168 -7.38 -3.85 -7.14
C HIS A 168 -6.05 -4.47 -6.69
N CYS A 169 -4.91 -3.78 -6.90
CA CYS A 169 -3.57 -4.27 -6.57
C CYS A 169 -3.46 -4.76 -5.11
N VAL A 170 -4.07 -4.03 -4.18
CA VAL A 170 -4.03 -4.34 -2.73
C VAL A 170 -4.86 -5.56 -2.33
N SER A 171 -5.68 -6.09 -3.24
CA SER A 171 -6.37 -7.37 -3.03
C SER A 171 -5.39 -8.54 -2.99
N CYS A 172 -4.22 -8.40 -3.64
CA CYS A 172 -3.15 -9.38 -3.57
C CYS A 172 -1.95 -8.85 -2.76
N HIS A 173 -1.56 -7.61 -3.00
CA HIS A 173 -0.49 -6.93 -2.30
C HIS A 173 -1.02 -6.24 -1.04
N ASP A 174 -1.26 -6.98 0.04
CA ASP A 174 -1.72 -6.39 1.30
C ASP A 174 -0.68 -5.39 1.83
N PHE A 175 -0.94 -4.12 1.57
CA PHE A 175 -0.07 -3.00 1.91
C PHE A 175 0.05 -2.82 3.43
N THR A 176 -0.97 -3.27 4.17
CA THR A 176 -1.08 -3.12 5.62
C THR A 176 -0.69 -4.38 6.39
N ALA A 177 -0.27 -5.44 5.69
CA ALA A 177 0.16 -6.68 6.33
C ALA A 177 1.32 -6.44 7.29
N THR A 178 1.30 -7.13 8.42
CA THR A 178 2.35 -7.06 9.46
C THR A 178 3.05 -8.38 9.69
N ASP A 179 2.58 -9.44 9.05
CA ASP A 179 2.99 -10.82 9.25
C ASP A 179 3.64 -11.44 7.99
N HIS A 180 3.65 -10.73 6.87
CA HIS A 180 4.32 -11.13 5.64
C HIS A 180 4.80 -9.92 4.83
N GLU A 181 5.65 -10.16 3.83
CA GLU A 181 6.14 -9.15 2.90
C GLU A 181 5.04 -8.69 1.92
N LEU A 182 5.24 -7.57 1.22
CA LEU A 182 4.26 -7.03 0.26
C LEU A 182 3.96 -7.99 -0.90
N ILE A 183 4.86 -8.92 -1.21
CA ILE A 183 4.65 -9.90 -2.27
C ILE A 183 3.68 -10.99 -1.76
N PRO A 184 2.61 -11.33 -2.51
CA PRO A 184 1.57 -12.24 -2.05
C PRO A 184 2.12 -13.62 -1.67
N ILE A 185 1.46 -14.24 -0.70
CA ILE A 185 1.66 -15.63 -0.29
C ILE A 185 0.56 -16.52 -0.91
N ASP A 186 0.76 -17.83 -0.91
CA ASP A 186 -0.18 -18.78 -1.54
C ASP A 186 -1.60 -18.67 -0.97
N GLN A 187 -1.71 -18.39 0.34
CA GLN A 187 -3.00 -18.18 0.98
C GLN A 187 -3.78 -17.01 0.37
N THR A 188 -3.10 -15.96 -0.09
CA THR A 188 -3.75 -14.82 -0.76
C THR A 188 -4.46 -15.26 -2.03
N CYS A 189 -3.84 -16.14 -2.82
CA CYS A 189 -4.46 -16.71 -4.02
C CYS A 189 -5.65 -17.62 -3.62
N LEU A 190 -5.44 -18.47 -2.62
CA LEU A 190 -6.46 -19.41 -2.17
C LEU A 190 -7.69 -18.73 -1.58
N GLN A 191 -7.62 -17.49 -1.07
CA GLN A 191 -8.83 -16.78 -0.60
C GLN A 191 -9.95 -16.68 -1.66
N CYS A 192 -9.60 -16.69 -2.94
CA CYS A 192 -10.56 -16.78 -4.04
C CYS A 192 -10.56 -18.16 -4.73
N HIS A 193 -9.42 -18.85 -4.73
CA HIS A 193 -9.24 -20.13 -5.44
C HIS A 193 -9.50 -21.39 -4.59
N GLU A 194 -9.92 -21.26 -3.31
CA GLU A 194 -10.06 -22.35 -2.33
C GLU A 194 -10.93 -23.52 -2.83
N GLU A 195 -12.01 -23.21 -3.56
CA GLU A 195 -12.97 -24.21 -4.05
C GLU A 195 -12.46 -25.03 -5.24
N GLN A 196 -11.26 -24.74 -5.77
CA GLN A 196 -10.79 -25.36 -7.01
C GLN A 196 -10.15 -26.75 -6.82
N ASP A 197 -9.92 -27.19 -5.58
CA ASP A 197 -9.30 -28.50 -5.20
C ASP A 197 -8.14 -28.89 -6.14
N SER A 198 -7.37 -27.89 -6.55
CA SER A 198 -6.51 -27.97 -7.72
C SER A 198 -5.07 -28.33 -7.35
N MET A 199 -4.79 -28.89 -6.17
CA MET A 199 -3.41 -29.20 -5.75
C MET A 199 -2.92 -30.59 -6.20
N GLY A 200 -3.57 -31.19 -7.20
CA GLY A 200 -3.06 -32.38 -7.88
C GLY A 200 -1.86 -32.04 -8.77
N ALA A 201 -0.96 -32.98 -8.98
CA ALA A 201 0.09 -32.85 -9.96
C ALA A 201 0.39 -34.23 -10.53
N SER A 202 0.30 -34.41 -11.84
CA SER A 202 0.74 -35.65 -12.51
C SER A 202 2.27 -35.78 -12.60
N PHE A 203 2.99 -34.86 -11.95
CA PHE A 203 4.44 -34.84 -11.79
C PHE A 203 4.91 -35.97 -10.84
N PRO A 204 6.23 -36.24 -10.76
CA PRO A 204 6.77 -37.09 -9.71
C PRO A 204 6.26 -36.67 -8.33
N ALA A 205 6.07 -37.64 -7.44
CA ALA A 205 5.72 -37.35 -6.05
C ALA A 205 6.70 -36.33 -5.46
N ASP A 206 6.18 -35.32 -4.78
CA ASP A 206 6.91 -34.19 -4.16
C ASP A 206 7.45 -33.12 -5.14
N ALA A 207 7.13 -33.18 -6.43
CA ALA A 207 7.50 -32.11 -7.35
C ALA A 207 6.74 -30.82 -7.03
N HIS A 208 7.47 -29.71 -6.93
CA HIS A 208 6.94 -28.36 -6.68
C HIS A 208 6.03 -28.23 -5.45
N THR A 209 6.06 -29.18 -4.50
CA THR A 209 5.22 -29.12 -3.28
C THR A 209 5.56 -27.95 -2.36
N ASP A 210 6.79 -27.44 -2.44
CA ASP A 210 7.26 -26.26 -1.69
C ASP A 210 7.43 -25.03 -2.59
N THR A 211 6.82 -25.02 -3.78
CA THR A 211 6.90 -23.90 -4.73
C THR A 211 5.66 -23.01 -4.61
N ALA A 212 5.86 -21.74 -4.28
CA ALA A 212 4.78 -20.76 -4.20
C ALA A 212 4.05 -20.62 -5.55
N CYS A 213 2.72 -20.42 -5.54
CA CYS A 213 1.87 -20.32 -6.73
C CYS A 213 2.42 -19.30 -7.73
N LYS A 214 2.92 -18.16 -7.22
CA LYS A 214 3.47 -17.05 -8.01
C LYS A 214 4.67 -17.40 -8.88
N ASN A 215 5.40 -18.47 -8.55
CA ASN A 215 6.54 -18.92 -9.34
C ASN A 215 6.11 -19.68 -10.60
N CYS A 216 4.85 -20.11 -10.66
CA CYS A 216 4.24 -20.73 -11.85
C CYS A 216 3.13 -19.85 -12.47
N HIS A 217 2.54 -18.94 -11.70
CA HIS A 217 1.49 -18.03 -12.13
C HIS A 217 1.90 -16.58 -11.86
N ASN A 218 2.27 -15.82 -12.90
CA ASN A 218 2.50 -14.40 -12.79
C ASN A 218 1.27 -13.61 -13.29
N PRO A 219 0.45 -13.06 -12.40
CA PRO A 219 -0.78 -12.37 -12.79
C PRO A 219 -0.55 -11.01 -13.48
N HIS A 220 0.70 -10.52 -13.57
CA HIS A 220 1.04 -9.28 -14.27
C HIS A 220 1.40 -9.47 -15.74
N GLU A 221 1.44 -10.72 -16.23
CA GLU A 221 1.82 -11.05 -17.60
C GLU A 221 0.59 -11.53 -18.40
N GLU A 222 0.59 -11.28 -19.71
CA GLU A 222 -0.48 -11.78 -20.59
C GLU A 222 -0.46 -13.32 -20.69
N ASP A 223 0.73 -13.92 -20.65
CA ASP A 223 0.93 -15.35 -20.48
C ASP A 223 1.49 -15.59 -19.07
N PRO A 224 0.64 -15.95 -18.09
CA PRO A 224 1.03 -15.99 -16.69
C PRO A 224 1.92 -17.20 -16.36
N PHE A 225 2.22 -18.07 -17.32
CA PHE A 225 2.98 -19.29 -17.09
C PHE A 225 4.44 -19.14 -17.52
N PRO A 226 5.42 -19.59 -16.72
CA PRO A 226 6.81 -19.57 -17.13
C PRO A 226 7.07 -20.65 -18.19
N ASP A 227 8.05 -20.39 -19.05
CA ASP A 227 8.64 -21.45 -19.87
C ASP A 227 9.31 -22.49 -18.94
N CYS A 228 8.88 -23.75 -19.01
CA CYS A 228 9.43 -24.82 -18.19
C CYS A 228 10.95 -24.97 -18.37
N ALA A 229 11.46 -24.68 -19.57
CA ALA A 229 12.89 -24.75 -19.89
C ALA A 229 13.74 -23.67 -19.21
N SER A 230 13.11 -22.61 -18.65
CA SER A 230 13.82 -21.59 -17.87
C SER A 230 14.44 -22.16 -16.59
N CYS A 231 13.82 -23.19 -16.01
CA CYS A 231 14.27 -23.88 -14.81
C CYS A 231 14.75 -25.31 -15.11
N HIS A 232 14.09 -26.02 -16.03
CA HIS A 232 14.42 -27.40 -16.42
C HIS A 232 15.34 -27.44 -17.64
N THR A 233 16.60 -27.08 -17.45
CA THR A 233 17.58 -26.90 -18.55
C THR A 233 18.20 -28.21 -19.07
N GLU A 234 18.14 -29.28 -18.29
CA GLU A 234 18.68 -30.59 -18.69
C GLU A 234 17.57 -31.64 -18.68
N VAL A 235 17.05 -31.97 -19.86
CA VAL A 235 16.10 -33.06 -20.08
C VAL A 235 16.72 -34.10 -21.03
N SER A 236 16.35 -35.36 -20.82
CA SER A 236 17.01 -36.53 -21.38
C SER A 236 16.03 -37.72 -21.47
N GLY A 237 16.51 -38.83 -22.03
CA GLY A 237 15.68 -40.01 -22.24
C GLY A 237 14.56 -39.73 -23.23
N LEU A 238 13.33 -40.08 -22.87
CA LEU A 238 12.18 -39.94 -23.77
C LEU A 238 11.77 -38.49 -24.05
N HIS A 239 12.25 -37.49 -23.30
CA HIS A 239 12.10 -36.06 -23.66
C HIS A 239 12.82 -35.69 -24.96
N THR A 240 13.80 -36.50 -25.40
CA THR A 240 14.55 -36.25 -26.65
C THR A 240 13.82 -36.70 -27.91
N VAL A 241 12.66 -37.33 -27.76
CA VAL A 241 11.79 -37.69 -28.89
C VAL A 241 11.08 -36.43 -29.36
N ASP A 242 11.15 -36.13 -30.66
CA ASP A 242 10.58 -34.90 -31.26
C ASP A 242 9.10 -34.66 -30.92
N SER A 243 8.34 -35.71 -30.61
CA SER A 243 6.92 -35.62 -30.23
C SER A 243 6.68 -35.33 -28.74
N HIS A 244 7.72 -35.30 -27.90
CA HIS A 244 7.63 -35.08 -26.45
C HIS A 244 8.24 -33.73 -26.04
N THR A 245 7.85 -32.66 -26.74
CA THR A 245 8.39 -31.30 -26.53
C THR A 245 7.42 -30.37 -25.79
N ASP A 246 6.13 -30.70 -25.75
CA ASP A 246 5.15 -29.98 -24.92
C ASP A 246 5.11 -30.62 -23.54
N CYS A 247 5.67 -29.95 -22.54
CA CYS A 247 5.75 -30.46 -21.18
C CYS A 247 4.37 -30.78 -20.62
N THR A 248 3.38 -29.91 -20.90
CA THR A 248 2.04 -29.98 -20.31
C THR A 248 1.14 -31.04 -20.93
N SER A 249 1.53 -31.62 -22.07
CA SER A 249 0.80 -32.76 -22.64
C SER A 249 0.94 -34.04 -21.81
N CYS A 250 1.97 -34.11 -20.95
CA CYS A 250 2.26 -35.25 -20.09
C CYS A 250 2.34 -34.86 -18.61
N HIS A 251 2.90 -33.69 -18.31
CA HIS A 251 2.98 -33.11 -16.98
C HIS A 251 1.86 -32.08 -16.79
N ILE A 252 0.68 -32.59 -16.45
CA ILE A 252 -0.52 -31.82 -16.22
C ILE A 252 -0.48 -31.27 -14.79
N PRO A 253 -0.35 -29.93 -14.61
CA PRO A 253 -0.54 -29.29 -13.30
C PRO A 253 -1.99 -29.43 -12.85
N HIS A 254 -2.22 -29.43 -11.55
CA HIS A 254 -3.57 -29.48 -10.97
C HIS A 254 -4.37 -30.75 -11.34
N SER A 255 -3.69 -31.86 -11.64
CA SER A 255 -4.31 -33.13 -12.07
C SER A 255 -4.00 -34.29 -11.12
N GLU A 256 -5.00 -35.15 -10.89
CA GLU A 256 -4.86 -36.42 -10.16
C GLU A 256 -4.44 -37.59 -11.08
N GLU A 257 -4.33 -37.36 -12.39
CA GLU A 257 -4.00 -38.42 -13.36
C GLU A 257 -2.60 -38.98 -13.13
N THR A 258 -2.49 -40.30 -13.21
CA THR A 258 -1.20 -40.97 -13.08
C THR A 258 -0.39 -40.84 -14.38
N LEU A 259 0.93 -40.81 -14.26
CA LEU A 259 1.83 -40.76 -15.42
C LEU A 259 1.55 -41.88 -16.45
N ARG A 260 1.10 -43.07 -16.00
CA ARG A 260 0.75 -44.17 -16.91
C ARG A 260 -0.48 -43.84 -17.74
N GLU A 261 -1.52 -43.27 -17.13
CA GLU A 261 -2.75 -42.84 -17.83
C GLU A 261 -2.42 -41.83 -18.93
N ASN A 262 -1.54 -40.87 -18.63
CA ASN A 262 -1.06 -39.88 -19.61
C ASN A 262 -0.35 -40.56 -20.78
N CYS A 263 0.53 -41.53 -20.52
CA CYS A 263 1.25 -42.25 -21.58
C CYS A 263 0.30 -43.04 -22.50
N VAL A 264 -0.67 -43.75 -21.94
CA VAL A 264 -1.57 -44.62 -22.72
C VAL A 264 -2.69 -43.85 -23.44
N SER A 265 -2.88 -42.57 -23.11
CA SER A 265 -3.78 -41.67 -23.86
C SER A 265 -3.37 -41.56 -25.34
N CYS A 266 -2.06 -41.53 -25.62
CA CYS A 266 -1.49 -41.50 -26.97
C CYS A 266 -0.98 -42.89 -27.41
N HIS A 267 -0.37 -43.66 -26.51
CA HIS A 267 0.13 -45.01 -26.79
C HIS A 267 -0.91 -46.09 -26.52
N VAL A 268 -2.05 -45.99 -27.22
CA VAL A 268 -3.20 -46.90 -27.05
C VAL A 268 -2.86 -48.37 -27.32
N ASP A 269 -1.82 -48.64 -28.13
CA ASP A 269 -1.33 -49.99 -28.42
C ASP A 269 -0.49 -50.58 -27.27
N LYS A 270 -0.20 -49.80 -26.22
CA LYS A 270 0.60 -50.17 -25.04
C LYS A 270 -0.20 -50.28 -23.75
N VAL A 271 -1.54 -50.17 -23.79
CA VAL A 271 -2.41 -50.24 -22.61
C VAL A 271 -2.13 -51.48 -21.75
N ASP A 272 -2.00 -52.65 -22.37
CA ASP A 272 -1.75 -53.93 -21.68
C ASP A 272 -0.26 -54.23 -21.45
N HIS A 273 0.64 -53.33 -21.84
CA HIS A 273 2.08 -53.55 -21.73
C HIS A 273 2.53 -53.52 -20.27
N TYR A 274 2.91 -54.70 -19.75
CA TYR A 274 3.45 -54.91 -18.39
C TYR A 274 2.64 -54.24 -17.27
N VAL A 275 1.31 -54.35 -17.29
CA VAL A 275 0.45 -53.88 -16.19
C VAL A 275 0.76 -54.67 -14.90
N PRO A 276 0.87 -54.02 -13.72
CA PRO A 276 0.60 -52.60 -13.42
C PRO A 276 1.87 -51.72 -13.36
N VAL A 277 2.98 -52.13 -13.97
CA VAL A 277 4.27 -51.42 -13.86
C VAL A 277 4.18 -50.06 -14.59
N THR A 278 4.72 -49.00 -14.00
CA THR A 278 4.81 -47.69 -14.64
C THR A 278 5.84 -47.70 -15.78
N CYS A 279 5.59 -46.94 -16.84
CA CYS A 279 6.49 -46.88 -18.00
C CYS A 279 7.90 -46.43 -17.60
N SER A 280 8.01 -45.53 -16.62
CA SER A 280 9.27 -45.01 -16.08
C SER A 280 10.17 -46.05 -15.40
N ALA A 281 9.64 -47.23 -15.05
CA ALA A 281 10.44 -48.30 -14.45
C ALA A 281 11.42 -48.95 -15.45
N CYS A 282 11.14 -48.84 -16.76
CA CYS A 282 11.97 -49.43 -17.82
C CYS A 282 12.39 -48.42 -18.88
N HIS A 283 11.63 -47.33 -19.06
CA HIS A 283 11.96 -46.25 -19.97
C HIS A 283 12.47 -45.04 -19.18
N GLY A 284 13.66 -44.56 -19.52
CA GLY A 284 14.26 -43.41 -18.85
C GLY A 284 13.56 -42.09 -19.22
N PHE A 285 13.24 -41.31 -18.19
CA PHE A 285 12.78 -39.93 -18.25
C PHE A 285 13.53 -39.18 -17.15
N SER A 286 14.52 -38.37 -17.52
CA SER A 286 15.29 -37.54 -16.58
C SER A 286 15.56 -36.21 -17.21
#